data_AF-A0A4Y9NQA8-F1
#
_entry.id   AF-A0A4Y9NQA8-F1
#
_cell.length_a   1.000
_cell.length_b   1.000
_cell.length_c   1.000
_cell.angle_alpha   90.00
_cell.angle_beta   90.00
_cell.angle_gamma   90.00
#
_symmetry.space_group_name_H-M   'P 1'
#
loop_
_entity.id
_entity.type
_entity.pdbx_description
1 polymer ?
#
loop_
_entity_poly.entity_id
_entity_poly.type
_entity_poly.pdbx_seq_one_letter_code
_entity_poly.pdbx_strand_id
1 'polypeptide(L)'
;MPLYDVTDWVQGTFCVPTALAAITGKKIPDVMEAINKQAEILGIGPFTQSEGIPPKCWLEALPSLGISRRFDEFHKGLTIEELFEKSTTLSPILVLTSHRELGEGHVFAAYNGYVVDTYTGGKVTPFSEVPEAIKGFRVVTEIY
;
A
#
# COMPACT_ATOMS: atom_id res chain seq x y z
N MET A 1 -14.51 -6.15 -2.32
CA MET A 1 -14.83 -4.74 -2.01
C MET A 1 -14.06 -3.87 -2.99
N PRO A 2 -14.55 -2.69 -3.38
CA PRO A 2 -13.77 -1.75 -4.18
C PRO A 2 -12.67 -1.08 -3.33
N LEU A 3 -11.74 -0.38 -3.98
CA LEU A 3 -10.87 0.60 -3.32
C LEU A 3 -11.68 1.84 -2.93
N TYR A 4 -11.20 2.56 -1.92
CA TYR A 4 -11.77 3.81 -1.44
C TYR A 4 -10.83 4.99 -1.73
N ASP A 5 -11.41 6.14 -2.06
CA ASP A 5 -10.70 7.41 -2.02
C ASP A 5 -10.28 7.72 -0.57
N VAL A 6 -9.04 8.15 -0.38
CA VAL A 6 -8.49 8.58 0.91
C VAL A 6 -8.82 10.06 1.09
N THR A 7 -10.03 10.32 1.56
CA THR A 7 -10.60 11.70 1.62
C THR A 7 -9.84 12.69 2.50
N ASP A 8 -9.07 12.19 3.46
CA ASP A 8 -8.23 12.96 4.39
C ASP A 8 -6.75 12.95 4.01
N TRP A 9 -6.43 12.50 2.79
CA TRP A 9 -5.08 12.56 2.24
C TRP A 9 -4.61 14.01 2.10
N VAL A 10 -3.33 14.25 2.43
CA VAL A 10 -2.67 15.55 2.28
C VAL A 10 -1.32 15.38 1.61
N GLN A 11 -0.82 16.45 0.99
CA GLN A 11 0.51 16.44 0.38
C GLN A 11 1.57 16.08 1.44
N GLY A 12 2.37 15.07 1.14
CA GLY A 12 3.37 14.53 2.06
C GLY A 12 2.90 13.33 2.88
N THR A 13 1.67 12.84 2.71
CA THR A 13 1.28 11.52 3.23
C THR A 13 2.01 10.42 2.45
N PHE A 14 2.61 9.47 3.18
CA PHE A 14 3.42 8.39 2.63
C PHE A 14 2.59 7.20 2.14
N CYS A 15 3.26 6.25 1.47
CA CYS A 15 2.65 5.13 0.76
C CYS A 15 1.86 4.17 1.67
N VAL A 16 2.41 3.80 2.83
CA VAL A 16 1.75 2.88 3.78
C VAL A 16 0.39 3.40 4.27
N PRO A 17 0.28 4.60 4.88
CA PRO A 17 -1.03 5.09 5.34
C PRO A 17 -2.02 5.27 4.19
N THR A 18 -1.54 5.71 3.02
CA THR A 18 -2.38 5.87 1.82
C THR A 18 -2.96 4.53 1.36
N ALA A 19 -2.12 3.50 1.18
CA ALA A 19 -2.56 2.19 0.69
C ALA A 19 -3.50 1.48 1.67
N LEU A 20 -3.22 1.57 2.98
CA LEU A 20 -4.07 0.94 4.00
C LEU A 20 -5.42 1.64 4.14
N ALA A 21 -5.46 2.97 4.09
CA ALA A 21 -6.72 3.72 4.07
C ALA A 21 -7.56 3.34 2.86
N ALA A 22 -6.94 3.25 1.69
CA ALA A 22 -7.61 2.90 0.44
C ALA A 22 -8.24 1.49 0.43
N ILE A 23 -7.62 0.51 1.07
CA ILE A 23 -8.18 -0.85 1.16
C ILE A 23 -9.26 -0.97 2.23
N THR A 24 -9.06 -0.28 3.36
CA THR A 24 -9.95 -0.43 4.52
C THR A 24 -11.14 0.53 4.52
N GLY A 25 -11.07 1.61 3.73
CA GLY A 25 -12.02 2.72 3.79
C GLY A 25 -11.91 3.54 5.08
N LYS A 26 -10.85 3.32 5.88
CA LYS A 26 -10.58 4.07 7.11
C LYS A 26 -9.87 5.38 6.80
N LYS A 27 -9.98 6.33 7.73
CA LYS A 27 -9.21 7.58 7.68
C LYS A 27 -7.75 7.31 8.06
N ILE A 28 -6.83 8.14 7.59
CA ILE A 28 -5.41 8.03 7.88
C ILE A 28 -5.14 8.05 9.40
N PRO A 29 -5.76 8.91 10.24
CA PRO A 29 -5.57 8.86 11.68
C PRO A 29 -5.88 7.48 12.31
N ASP A 30 -6.95 6.81 11.86
CA ASP A 30 -7.33 5.49 12.37
C ASP A 30 -6.31 4.42 11.96
N VAL A 31 -5.80 4.53 10.72
CA VAL A 31 -4.71 3.67 10.22
C VAL A 31 -3.43 3.89 11.01
N MET A 32 -3.06 5.14 11.25
CA MET A 32 -1.86 5.51 12.00
C MET A 32 -1.95 5.10 13.46
N GLU A 33 -3.13 5.18 14.09
CA GLU A 33 -3.37 4.66 15.44
C GLU A 33 -3.06 3.16 15.50
N ALA A 34 -3.56 2.38 14.54
CA ALA A 34 -3.30 0.94 14.47
C ALA A 34 -1.81 0.63 14.29
N ILE A 35 -1.11 1.37 13.43
CA ILE A 35 0.34 1.22 13.21
C ILE A 35 1.12 1.59 14.46
N ASN A 36 0.80 2.73 15.09
CA ASN A 36 1.53 3.23 16.25
C ASN A 36 1.33 2.36 17.49
N LYS A 37 0.16 1.73 17.63
CA LYS A 37 -0.07 0.71 18.64
C LYS A 37 0.88 -0.49 18.45
N GLN A 38 1.14 -0.91 17.21
CA GLN A 38 2.12 -1.97 16.94
C GLN A 38 3.56 -1.49 17.12
N ALA A 39 3.87 -0.25 16.74
CA ALA A 39 5.18 0.35 16.98
C ALA A 39 5.51 0.35 18.49
N GLU A 40 4.56 0.74 19.33
CA GLU A 40 4.69 0.72 20.79
C GLU A 40 4.96 -0.69 21.32
N ILE A 41 4.20 -1.70 20.89
CA ILE A 41 4.42 -3.11 21.25
C ILE A 41 5.85 -3.57 20.87
N LEU A 42 6.38 -3.06 19.77
CA LEU A 42 7.73 -3.37 19.27
C LEU A 42 8.84 -2.52 19.92
N GLY A 43 8.50 -1.61 20.84
CA GLY A 43 9.45 -0.69 21.47
C GLY A 43 9.97 0.40 20.54
N ILE A 44 9.21 0.74 19.51
CA ILE A 44 9.52 1.78 18.51
C ILE A 44 8.65 3.01 18.81
N GLY A 45 9.23 4.21 18.65
CA GLY A 45 8.48 5.46 18.81
C GLY A 45 7.34 5.60 17.79
N PRO A 46 6.37 6.49 18.05
CA PRO A 46 5.25 6.70 17.14
C PRO A 46 5.72 7.34 15.84
N PHE A 47 5.05 6.96 14.74
CA PHE A 47 5.19 7.53 13.42
C PHE A 47 4.10 8.54 13.14
N THR A 48 4.41 9.48 12.26
CA THR A 48 3.48 10.36 11.57
C THR A 48 3.16 9.80 10.18
N GLN A 49 2.10 10.31 9.57
CA GLN A 49 1.69 9.92 8.21
C GLN A 49 2.70 10.31 7.12
N SER A 50 3.72 11.11 7.45
CA SER A 50 4.72 11.66 6.52
C SER A 50 6.09 11.00 6.65
N GLU A 51 6.14 9.82 7.27
CA GLU A 51 7.37 9.08 7.51
C GLU A 51 7.37 7.71 6.84
N GLY A 52 8.57 7.23 6.52
CA GLY A 52 8.78 5.84 6.11
C GLY A 52 8.56 4.90 7.29
N ILE A 53 7.58 4.00 7.16
CA ILE A 53 7.19 3.08 8.23
C ILE A 53 7.83 1.71 7.97
N PRO A 54 8.63 1.15 8.91
CA PRO A 54 9.22 -0.16 8.75
C PRO A 54 8.16 -1.23 8.47
N PRO A 55 8.38 -2.16 7.52
CA PRO A 55 7.41 -3.19 7.17
C PRO A 55 6.81 -3.93 8.35
N LYS A 56 7.66 -4.28 9.34
CA LYS A 56 7.22 -4.99 10.53
C LYS A 56 6.11 -4.26 11.31
N CYS A 57 6.13 -2.93 11.39
CA CYS A 57 5.15 -2.19 12.19
C CYS A 57 3.75 -2.24 11.55
N TRP A 58 3.67 -1.96 10.25
CA TRP A 58 2.37 -1.90 9.58
C TRP A 58 1.85 -3.29 9.17
N LEU A 59 2.72 -4.26 8.89
CA LEU A 59 2.33 -5.65 8.61
C LEU A 59 1.67 -6.32 9.84
N GLU A 60 2.17 -6.04 11.04
CA GLU A 60 1.56 -6.52 12.29
C GLU A 60 0.23 -5.81 12.59
N ALA A 61 0.00 -4.62 12.01
CA ALA A 61 -1.24 -3.86 12.22
C ALA A 61 -2.41 -4.36 11.35
N LEU A 62 -2.13 -5.08 10.25
CA LEU A 62 -3.14 -5.53 9.27
C LEU A 62 -4.37 -6.21 9.88
N PRO A 63 -4.23 -7.18 10.82
CA PRO A 63 -5.40 -7.85 11.39
C PRO A 63 -6.33 -6.89 12.14
N SER A 64 -5.78 -5.89 12.84
CA SER A 64 -6.58 -4.89 13.56
C SER A 64 -7.33 -3.93 12.62
N LEU A 65 -6.86 -3.83 11.37
CA LEU A 65 -7.51 -3.09 10.29
C LEU A 65 -8.52 -3.94 9.51
N GLY A 66 -8.64 -5.23 9.82
CA GLY A 66 -9.52 -6.16 9.11
C GLY A 66 -8.94 -6.68 7.80
N ILE A 67 -7.64 -6.53 7.58
CA ILE A 67 -6.91 -7.07 6.42
C ILE A 67 -6.28 -8.40 6.85
N SER A 68 -6.35 -9.42 5.99
CA SER A 68 -5.71 -10.69 6.29
C SER A 68 -4.18 -10.56 6.13
N ARG A 69 -3.43 -11.47 6.75
CA ARG A 69 -1.96 -11.54 6.59
C ARG A 69 -1.57 -12.63 5.60
N ARG A 70 -2.38 -12.80 4.56
CA ARG A 70 -2.07 -13.75 3.50
C ARG A 70 -1.15 -13.06 2.50
N PHE A 71 0.06 -13.60 2.40
CA PHE A 71 1.05 -13.19 1.43
C PHE A 71 0.99 -14.11 0.22
N ASP A 72 1.12 -13.53 -0.97
CA ASP A 72 1.29 -14.24 -2.22
C ASP A 72 2.51 -13.69 -2.96
N GLU A 73 3.30 -14.58 -3.55
CA GLU A 73 4.48 -14.25 -4.36
C GLU A 73 4.30 -14.70 -5.81
N PHE A 74 3.09 -15.10 -6.23
CA PHE A 74 2.81 -15.60 -7.58
C PHE A 74 3.26 -14.62 -8.67
N HIS A 75 3.10 -13.31 -8.44
CA HIS A 75 3.50 -12.25 -9.37
C HIS A 75 4.85 -11.60 -9.03
N LYS A 76 5.68 -12.23 -8.19
CA LYS A 76 6.98 -11.67 -7.80
C LYS A 76 7.90 -11.45 -8.99
N GLY A 77 8.56 -10.29 -9.02
CA GLY A 77 9.48 -9.87 -10.07
C GLY A 77 8.82 -9.21 -11.28
N LEU A 78 7.49 -9.34 -11.41
CA LEU A 78 6.74 -8.59 -12.42
C LEU A 78 6.89 -7.10 -12.18
N THR A 79 6.94 -6.34 -13.27
CA THR A 79 6.67 -4.92 -13.25
C THR A 79 5.23 -4.68 -12.83
N ILE A 80 4.94 -3.45 -12.45
CA ILE A 80 3.58 -3.09 -12.05
C ILE A 80 2.65 -3.26 -13.28
N GLU A 81 3.03 -2.81 -14.47
CA GLU A 81 2.26 -3.04 -15.72
C GLU A 81 1.92 -4.54 -15.96
N GLU A 82 2.92 -5.43 -15.88
CA GLU A 82 2.72 -6.87 -16.05
C GLU A 82 1.79 -7.48 -14.98
N LEU A 83 1.80 -6.93 -13.76
CA LEU A 83 0.87 -7.35 -12.71
C LEU A 83 -0.58 -7.07 -13.13
N PHE A 84 -0.91 -5.94 -13.77
CA PHE A 84 -2.31 -5.67 -14.16
C PHE A 84 -2.79 -6.53 -15.30
N GLU A 85 -1.92 -6.84 -16.25
CA GLU A 85 -2.27 -7.71 -17.36
C GLU A 85 -2.60 -9.14 -16.88
N LYS A 86 -2.05 -9.55 -15.74
CA LYS A 86 -2.13 -10.93 -15.22
C LYS A 86 -3.03 -11.07 -13.99
N SER A 87 -3.19 -10.03 -13.19
CA SER A 87 -3.92 -10.10 -11.93
C SER A 87 -5.41 -10.25 -12.21
N THR A 88 -5.97 -11.34 -11.70
CA THR A 88 -7.41 -11.66 -11.78
C THR A 88 -8.07 -11.59 -10.41
N THR A 89 -7.45 -10.90 -9.46
CA THR A 89 -7.91 -10.85 -8.08
C THR A 89 -9.32 -10.28 -7.96
N LEU A 90 -10.18 -11.00 -7.22
CA LEU A 90 -11.54 -10.58 -6.91
C LEU A 90 -11.63 -9.69 -5.65
N SER A 91 -10.49 -9.42 -5.00
CA SER A 91 -10.39 -8.60 -3.79
C SER A 91 -9.28 -7.55 -3.90
N PRO A 92 -9.39 -6.40 -3.20
CA PRO A 92 -8.30 -5.44 -3.12
C PRO A 92 -7.06 -6.09 -2.52
N ILE A 93 -5.90 -5.68 -3.01
CA ILE A 93 -4.59 -6.18 -2.56
C ILE A 93 -3.67 -5.01 -2.24
N LEU A 94 -2.82 -5.17 -1.22
CA LEU A 94 -1.61 -4.35 -1.08
C LEU A 94 -0.53 -4.98 -1.95
N VAL A 95 0.09 -4.17 -2.79
CA VAL A 95 1.22 -4.61 -3.61
C VAL A 95 2.47 -3.99 -3.04
N LEU A 96 3.30 -4.83 -2.41
CA LEU A 96 4.63 -4.42 -1.98
C LEU A 96 5.59 -4.54 -3.16
N THR A 97 6.32 -3.47 -3.44
CA THR A 97 7.27 -3.39 -4.52
C THR A 97 8.65 -2.93 -4.06
N SER A 98 9.65 -3.18 -4.89
CA SER A 98 11.01 -2.70 -4.66
C SER A 98 11.64 -2.19 -5.95
N HIS A 99 12.51 -1.19 -5.84
CA HIS A 99 13.32 -0.68 -6.93
C HIS A 99 14.78 -1.04 -6.70
N ARG A 100 15.31 -1.98 -7.50
CA ARG A 100 16.66 -2.54 -7.29
C ARG A 100 17.77 -1.49 -7.30
N GLU A 101 17.67 -0.49 -8.18
CA GLU A 101 18.71 0.52 -8.35
C GLU A 101 18.65 1.64 -7.31
N LEU A 102 17.47 1.88 -6.73
CA LEU A 102 17.25 2.96 -5.75
C LEU A 102 17.31 2.42 -4.31
N GLY A 103 17.17 1.10 -4.13
CA GLY A 103 17.07 0.49 -2.80
C GLY A 103 15.77 0.83 -2.07
N GLU A 104 14.79 1.40 -2.79
CA GLU A 104 13.53 1.87 -2.23
C GLU A 104 12.46 0.79 -2.28
N GLY A 105 11.67 0.70 -1.21
CA GLY A 105 10.46 -0.12 -1.12
C GLY A 105 9.23 0.77 -1.16
N HIS A 106 8.21 0.34 -1.89
CA HIS A 106 6.97 1.10 -2.06
C HIS A 106 5.74 0.20 -1.98
N VAL A 107 4.64 0.70 -1.44
CA VAL A 107 3.39 -0.05 -1.33
C VAL A 107 2.22 0.78 -1.84
N PHE A 108 1.37 0.16 -2.65
CA PHE A 108 0.14 0.77 -3.13
C PHE A 108 -1.01 -0.22 -3.02
N ALA A 109 -2.25 0.29 -3.08
CA ALA A 109 -3.44 -0.52 -3.11
C ALA A 109 -3.91 -0.72 -4.55
N ALA A 110 -4.27 -1.94 -4.94
CA ALA A 110 -4.75 -2.26 -6.28
C ALA A 110 -6.02 -3.12 -6.24
N TYR A 111 -6.91 -2.89 -7.21
CA TYR A 111 -8.12 -3.69 -7.42
C TYR A 111 -8.66 -3.47 -8.83
N ASN A 112 -8.87 -4.55 -9.58
CA ASN A 112 -9.63 -4.55 -10.85
C ASN A 112 -9.24 -3.42 -11.83
N GLY A 113 -7.94 -3.20 -12.06
CA GLY A 113 -7.43 -2.15 -12.96
C GLY A 113 -7.38 -0.74 -12.37
N TYR A 114 -7.69 -0.58 -11.07
CA TYR A 114 -7.56 0.66 -10.34
C TYR A 114 -6.45 0.58 -9.29
N VAL A 115 -5.90 1.74 -8.96
CA VAL A 115 -4.83 1.92 -7.99
C VAL A 115 -5.11 3.13 -7.11
N VAL A 116 -4.66 3.07 -5.85
CA VAL A 116 -4.55 4.22 -4.96
C VAL A 116 -3.15 4.25 -4.39
N ASP A 117 -2.49 5.40 -4.54
CA ASP A 117 -1.12 5.66 -4.14
C ASP A 117 -0.88 7.16 -3.86
N THR A 118 0.28 7.50 -3.31
CA THR A 118 0.76 8.85 -3.09
C THR A 118 0.71 9.73 -4.36
N TYR A 119 1.11 9.23 -5.53
CA TYR A 119 1.06 10.02 -6.77
C TYR A 119 -0.37 10.30 -7.26
N THR A 120 -1.34 9.50 -6.83
CA THR A 120 -2.77 9.72 -7.13
C THR A 120 -3.40 10.80 -6.24
N GLY A 121 -2.67 11.28 -5.23
CA GLY A 121 -3.22 12.16 -4.20
C GLY A 121 -4.32 11.50 -3.38
N GLY A 122 -4.23 10.18 -3.18
CA GLY A 122 -5.23 9.39 -2.46
C GLY A 122 -6.50 9.07 -3.26
N LYS A 123 -6.54 9.31 -4.57
CA LYS A 123 -7.71 9.04 -5.41
C LYS A 123 -7.64 7.69 -6.09
N VAL A 124 -8.78 7.01 -6.18
CA VAL A 124 -8.96 5.81 -7.02
C VAL A 124 -8.76 6.21 -8.47
N THR A 125 -7.64 5.78 -9.03
CA THR A 125 -7.20 6.18 -10.36
C THR A 125 -7.05 4.95 -11.24
N PRO A 126 -7.45 5.00 -12.53
CA PRO A 126 -7.16 3.93 -13.47
C PRO A 126 -5.66 3.69 -13.58
N PHE A 127 -5.26 2.43 -13.68
CA PHE A 127 -3.84 2.09 -13.78
C PHE A 127 -3.16 2.67 -15.04
N SER A 128 -3.91 2.98 -16.09
CA SER A 128 -3.39 3.63 -17.29
C SER A 128 -2.73 5.00 -17.03
N GLU A 129 -2.91 5.58 -15.84
CA GLU A 129 -2.39 6.90 -15.46
C GLU A 129 -1.14 6.82 -14.55
N VAL A 130 -0.47 5.67 -14.49
CA VAL A 130 0.73 5.52 -13.65
C VAL A 130 1.92 6.30 -14.19
N PRO A 131 2.58 7.13 -13.36
CA PRO A 131 3.77 7.86 -13.75
C PRO A 131 4.91 6.94 -14.17
N GLU A 132 5.68 7.34 -15.19
CA GLU A 132 6.89 6.64 -15.64
C GLU A 132 7.87 6.32 -14.50
N ALA A 133 7.99 7.22 -13.51
CA ALA A 133 8.86 7.06 -12.35
C ALA A 133 8.54 5.80 -11.51
N ILE A 134 7.32 5.27 -11.61
CA ILE A 134 6.87 4.10 -10.85
C ILE A 134 7.14 2.80 -11.62
N LYS A 135 7.41 2.85 -12.93
CA LYS A 135 7.56 1.64 -13.77
C LYS A 135 8.78 0.78 -13.45
N GLY A 136 9.81 1.35 -12.84
CA GLY A 136 11.01 0.62 -12.42
C GLY A 136 10.80 -0.27 -11.19
N PHE A 137 9.70 -0.09 -10.45
CA PHE A 137 9.36 -0.90 -9.30
C PHE A 137 8.87 -2.29 -9.74
N ARG A 138 9.29 -3.31 -8.99
CA ARG A 138 8.90 -4.70 -9.22
C ARG A 138 8.20 -5.27 -8.00
N VAL A 139 7.20 -6.11 -8.26
CA VAL A 139 6.42 -6.80 -7.22
C VAL A 139 7.33 -7.68 -6.38
N VAL A 140 7.23 -7.50 -5.07
CA VAL A 140 7.85 -8.36 -4.06
C VAL A 140 6.83 -9.37 -3.56
N THR A 141 5.64 -8.89 -3.18
CA THR A 141 4.53 -9.72 -2.71
C THR A 141 3.20 -8.97 -2.81
N GLU A 142 2.11 -9.72 -2.89
CA GLU A 142 0.73 -9.25 -2.79
C GLU A 142 0.16 -9.67 -1.42
N ILE A 143 -0.61 -8.79 -0.79
CA ILE A 143 -1.20 -9.01 0.54
C ILE A 143 -2.72 -8.82 0.47
N TYR A 144 -3.46 -9.80 0.99
CA TYR A 144 -4.93 -9.90 0.95
C TYR A 144 -5.52 -9.83 2.35
#